data_AF-A0A191TNE5-F1
#
_entry.id   AF-A0A191TNE5-F1
#
_cell.length_a   1.000
_cell.length_b   1.000
_cell.length_c   1.000
_cell.angle_alpha   90.00
_cell.angle_beta   90.00
_cell.angle_gamma   90.00
#
_symmetry.space_group_name_H-M   'P 1'
#
loop_
_entity.id
_entity.type
_entity.pdbx_description
1 polymer ?
#
loop_
_entity_poly.entity_id
_entity_poly.type
_entity_poly.pdbx_seq_one_letter_code
_entity_poly.pdbx_strand_id
1 'polypeptide(L)'
;MSDLAQLESGGHTHAHAFDSKAVRKEIWKITLYLTVLTIIELILGFTMMNWEEGSFKRDFVKGIIIILMLWKAFYIIGYFMHLRHEVKTMIMVIALPALFFVWFIIAFLKDGSSYKNLRATEDPYKVELSKQPMPAHEEKENTHEVKPAPESQKLYNL
;
A
#
# COMPACT_ATOMS: atom_id res chain seq x y z
N MET A 1 -21.24 -31.13 -57.40
CA MET A 1 -22.25 -30.89 -56.34
C MET A 1 -21.92 -31.64 -55.05
N SER A 2 -21.26 -32.80 -55.09
CA SER A 2 -20.69 -33.49 -53.92
C SER A 2 -19.49 -32.76 -53.28
N ASP A 3 -18.67 -32.07 -54.07
CA ASP A 3 -17.50 -31.33 -53.55
C ASP A 3 -17.85 -30.05 -52.78
N LEU A 4 -19.03 -29.46 -53.02
CA LEU A 4 -19.49 -28.26 -52.29
C LEU A 4 -20.08 -28.61 -50.92
N ALA A 5 -20.58 -29.84 -50.74
CA ALA A 5 -21.07 -30.35 -49.46
C ALA A 5 -19.91 -30.69 -48.49
N GLN A 6 -18.73 -31.06 -49.01
CA GLN A 6 -17.53 -31.25 -48.19
C GLN A 6 -16.86 -29.94 -47.74
N LEU A 7 -17.12 -28.82 -48.42
CA LEU A 7 -16.54 -27.51 -48.07
C LEU A 7 -17.34 -26.78 -46.98
N GLU A 8 -18.62 -27.08 -46.78
CA GLU A 8 -19.43 -26.54 -45.67
C GLU A 8 -19.16 -27.28 -44.35
N SER A 9 -18.82 -28.57 -44.42
CA SER A 9 -18.49 -29.42 -43.25
C SER A 9 -17.08 -29.17 -42.69
N GLY A 10 -16.22 -28.40 -43.37
CA GLY A 10 -14.82 -28.16 -42.99
C GLY A 10 -14.58 -26.88 -42.17
N GLY A 11 -15.63 -26.13 -41.84
CA GLY A 11 -15.55 -24.85 -41.13
C GLY A 11 -15.24 -25.00 -39.63
N HIS A 12 -13.96 -25.14 -39.30
CA HIS A 12 -13.28 -24.61 -38.10
C HIS A 12 -14.10 -24.50 -36.80
N THR A 13 -14.19 -25.58 -36.03
CA THR A 13 -14.41 -25.48 -34.58
C THR A 13 -13.54 -26.52 -33.84
N HIS A 14 -12.22 -26.38 -33.96
CA HIS A 14 -11.33 -26.88 -32.90
C HIS A 14 -11.53 -25.98 -31.69
N ALA A 15 -12.58 -26.28 -30.92
CA ALA A 15 -12.84 -25.67 -29.64
C ALA A 15 -11.64 -25.99 -28.72
N HIS A 16 -10.79 -24.99 -28.51
CA HIS A 16 -9.72 -24.94 -27.51
C HIS A 16 -10.28 -24.97 -26.07
N ALA A 17 -11.09 -25.99 -25.75
CA ALA A 17 -11.79 -26.12 -24.47
C ALA A 17 -11.01 -26.93 -23.42
N PHE A 18 -9.79 -27.40 -23.74
CA PHE A 18 -9.13 -28.44 -22.95
C PHE A 18 -8.13 -27.96 -21.88
N ASP A 19 -7.72 -26.68 -21.83
CA ASP A 19 -6.68 -26.23 -20.88
C ASP A 19 -7.15 -25.29 -19.76
N SER A 20 -8.38 -24.74 -19.85
CA SER A 20 -8.90 -23.79 -18.86
C SER A 20 -9.04 -24.37 -17.45
N LYS A 21 -9.20 -25.69 -17.32
CA LYS A 21 -9.33 -26.38 -16.03
C LYS A 21 -7.99 -26.49 -15.30
N ALA A 22 -6.90 -26.72 -16.02
CA ALA A 22 -5.56 -26.83 -15.43
C ALA A 22 -5.10 -25.47 -14.88
N VAL A 23 -5.26 -24.42 -15.68
CA VAL A 23 -4.95 -23.03 -15.29
C VAL A 23 -5.77 -22.59 -14.08
N ARG A 24 -7.09 -22.85 -14.08
CA ARG A 24 -7.96 -22.50 -12.95
C ARG A 24 -7.55 -23.22 -11.66
N LYS A 25 -7.10 -24.48 -11.75
CA LYS A 25 -6.67 -25.27 -10.60
C LYS A 25 -5.36 -24.73 -10.02
N GLU A 26 -4.41 -24.35 -10.87
CA GLU A 26 -3.18 -23.69 -10.45
C GLU A 26 -3.48 -22.38 -9.72
N ILE A 27 -4.28 -21.48 -10.31
CA ILE A 27 -4.66 -20.20 -9.69
C ILE A 27 -5.29 -20.41 -8.31
N TRP A 28 -6.16 -21.40 -8.18
CA TRP A 28 -6.82 -21.69 -6.91
C TRP A 28 -5.85 -22.18 -5.84
N LYS A 29 -4.83 -22.96 -6.21
CA LYS A 29 -3.76 -23.36 -5.28
C LYS A 29 -2.98 -22.16 -4.78
N ILE A 30 -2.55 -21.24 -5.66
CA ILE A 30 -1.82 -20.03 -5.25
C ILE A 30 -2.66 -19.24 -4.25
N THR A 31 -3.91 -18.94 -4.61
CA THR A 31 -4.79 -18.10 -3.82
C THR A 31 -5.00 -18.72 -2.45
N LEU A 32 -5.12 -20.05 -2.39
CA LEU A 32 -5.18 -20.79 -1.14
C LEU A 32 -3.89 -20.64 -0.31
N TYR A 33 -2.72 -20.89 -0.92
CA TYR A 33 -1.41 -20.71 -0.24
C TYR A 33 -1.24 -19.29 0.32
N LEU A 34 -1.57 -18.27 -0.46
CA LEU A 34 -1.45 -16.87 -0.03
C LEU A 34 -2.48 -16.48 1.02
N THR A 35 -3.69 -17.01 0.93
CA THR A 35 -4.71 -16.77 1.95
C THR A 35 -4.28 -17.35 3.28
N VAL A 36 -3.79 -18.60 3.29
CA VAL A 36 -3.27 -19.25 4.50
C VAL A 36 -2.08 -18.45 5.06
N LEU A 37 -1.13 -18.07 4.21
CA LEU A 37 0.02 -17.26 4.64
C LEU A 37 -0.42 -15.92 5.22
N THR A 38 -1.41 -15.25 4.62
CA THR A 38 -1.95 -13.98 5.12
C THR A 38 -2.67 -14.12 6.46
N ILE A 39 -3.42 -15.21 6.66
CA ILE A 39 -4.06 -15.49 7.96
C ILE A 39 -3.00 -15.72 9.04
N ILE A 40 -1.96 -16.50 8.75
CA ILE A 40 -0.86 -16.76 9.69
C ILE A 40 -0.13 -15.45 10.03
N GLU A 41 0.18 -14.62 9.04
CA GLU A 41 0.79 -13.30 9.24
C GLU A 41 -0.05 -12.41 10.16
N LEU A 42 -1.38 -12.38 9.96
CA LEU A 42 -2.29 -11.55 10.74
C LEU A 42 -2.43 -12.03 12.18
N ILE A 43 -2.46 -13.35 12.40
CA ILE A 43 -2.43 -13.95 13.74
C ILE A 43 -1.09 -13.64 14.44
N LEU A 44 0.04 -13.74 13.73
CA LEU A 44 1.35 -13.37 14.28
C LEU A 44 1.39 -11.88 14.65
N GLY A 45 0.85 -11.01 13.80
CA GLY A 45 0.76 -9.57 14.06
C GLY A 45 -0.13 -9.27 15.26
N PHE A 46 -1.25 -9.98 15.41
CA PHE A 46 -2.17 -9.80 16.54
C PHE A 46 -1.59 -10.32 17.86
N THR A 47 -0.97 -11.50 17.86
CA THR A 47 -0.36 -12.06 19.08
C THR A 47 0.79 -11.19 19.62
N MET A 48 1.48 -10.49 18.72
CA MET A 48 2.53 -9.53 19.07
C MET A 48 2.01 -8.27 19.79
N MET A 49 0.70 -7.97 19.74
CA MET A 49 0.12 -6.83 20.47
C MET A 49 0.26 -6.95 21.99
N ASN A 50 0.36 -8.18 22.50
CA ASN A 50 0.47 -8.46 23.94
C ASN A 50 1.92 -8.48 24.45
N TRP A 51 2.91 -8.16 23.60
CA TRP A 51 4.33 -8.12 23.99
C TRP A 51 4.77 -6.74 24.46
N GLU A 52 5.64 -6.74 25.47
CA GLU A 52 6.23 -5.56 26.07
C GLU A 52 6.89 -4.64 25.03
N GLU A 53 6.63 -3.34 25.16
CA GLU A 53 7.17 -2.32 24.26
C GLU A 53 8.69 -2.23 24.42
N GLY A 54 9.44 -2.27 23.31
CA GLY A 54 10.91 -2.18 23.30
C GLY A 54 11.66 -3.51 23.31
N SER A 55 10.98 -4.65 23.35
CA SER A 55 11.63 -5.96 23.19
C SER A 55 12.20 -6.14 21.78
N PHE A 56 13.49 -6.48 21.65
CA PHE A 56 14.12 -6.85 20.36
C PHE A 56 13.32 -7.93 19.59
N LYS A 57 12.69 -8.85 20.34
CA LYS A 57 11.80 -9.87 19.78
C LYS A 57 10.60 -9.28 19.04
N ARG A 58 10.01 -8.18 19.52
CA ARG A 58 8.93 -7.47 18.81
C ARG A 58 9.42 -7.01 17.44
N ASP A 59 10.51 -6.25 17.43
CA ASP A 59 10.96 -5.57 16.23
C ASP A 59 11.47 -6.55 15.16
N PHE A 60 12.08 -7.65 15.60
CA PHE A 60 12.43 -8.77 14.72
C PHE A 60 11.19 -9.40 14.06
N VAL A 61 10.13 -9.68 14.84
CA VAL A 61 8.90 -10.28 14.31
C VAL A 61 8.17 -9.32 13.35
N LYS A 62 8.13 -8.02 13.66
CA LYS A 62 7.67 -6.98 12.71
C LYS A 62 8.42 -7.04 11.39
N GLY A 63 9.75 -7.14 11.46
CA GLY A 63 10.60 -7.29 10.28
C GLY A 63 10.23 -8.52 9.46
N ILE A 64 10.04 -9.67 10.11
CA ILE A 64 9.61 -10.91 9.44
C ILE A 64 8.25 -10.73 8.76
N ILE A 65 7.28 -10.13 9.43
CA ILE A 65 5.94 -9.89 8.86
C ILE A 65 6.06 -9.03 7.60
N ILE A 66 6.87 -7.97 7.62
CA ILE A 66 7.11 -7.13 6.44
C ILE A 66 7.77 -7.92 5.30
N ILE A 67 8.76 -8.77 5.61
CA ILE A 67 9.44 -9.60 4.61
C ILE A 67 8.47 -10.62 4.01
N LEU A 68 7.61 -11.26 4.80
CA LEU A 68 6.59 -12.19 4.31
C LEU A 68 5.55 -11.48 3.42
N MET A 69 5.18 -10.23 3.74
CA MET A 69 4.31 -9.40 2.92
C MET A 69 4.94 -9.08 1.56
N LEU A 70 6.24 -8.78 1.52
CA LEU A 70 6.97 -8.58 0.28
C LEU A 70 7.08 -9.88 -0.50
N TRP A 71 7.43 -10.98 0.18
CA TRP A 71 7.57 -12.30 -0.43
C TRP A 71 6.29 -12.72 -1.15
N LYS A 72 5.13 -12.61 -0.51
CA LYS A 72 3.86 -13.01 -1.15
C LYS A 72 3.52 -12.13 -2.35
N ALA A 73 3.86 -10.83 -2.31
CA ALA A 73 3.68 -9.94 -3.45
C ALA A 73 4.54 -10.37 -4.64
N PHE A 74 5.82 -10.72 -4.39
CA PHE A 74 6.69 -11.29 -5.43
C PHE A 74 6.21 -12.65 -5.91
N TYR A 75 5.68 -13.50 -5.02
CA TYR A 75 5.13 -14.82 -5.38
C TYR A 75 3.94 -14.70 -6.34
N ILE A 76 3.02 -13.76 -6.10
CA ILE A 76 1.92 -13.43 -7.03
C ILE A 76 2.50 -13.11 -8.40
N ILE A 77 3.43 -12.15 -8.47
CA ILE A 77 3.99 -11.66 -9.74
C ILE A 77 4.71 -12.79 -10.48
N GLY A 78 5.59 -13.53 -9.80
CA GLY A 78 6.37 -14.61 -10.39
C GLY A 78 5.54 -15.80 -10.84
N TYR A 79 4.52 -16.19 -10.07
CA TYR A 79 3.64 -17.29 -10.44
C TYR A 79 2.74 -16.91 -11.61
N PHE A 80 2.16 -15.70 -11.57
CA PHE A 80 1.50 -15.12 -12.74
C PHE A 80 2.47 -14.87 -13.89
N MET A 81 3.77 -15.12 -13.77
CA MET A 81 4.74 -14.99 -14.86
C MET A 81 5.24 -16.34 -15.38
N HIS A 82 5.23 -17.39 -14.57
CA HIS A 82 5.71 -18.71 -14.94
C HIS A 82 4.68 -19.54 -15.74
N LEU A 83 3.38 -19.43 -15.42
CA LEU A 83 2.29 -20.08 -16.18
C LEU A 83 1.89 -19.34 -17.46
N ARG A 84 2.71 -18.37 -17.87
CA ARG A 84 2.40 -17.39 -18.91
C ARG A 84 3.33 -17.46 -20.11
N HIS A 85 3.79 -18.65 -20.48
CA HIS A 85 4.47 -18.80 -21.76
C HIS A 85 3.60 -18.29 -22.95
N GLU A 86 2.28 -18.21 -22.77
CA GLU A 86 1.30 -17.73 -23.75
C GLU A 86 0.96 -16.23 -23.72
N VAL A 87 1.33 -15.47 -22.69
CA VAL A 87 0.65 -14.20 -22.39
C VAL A 87 1.61 -13.07 -22.00
N LYS A 88 2.77 -12.96 -22.64
CA LYS A 88 3.75 -11.85 -22.43
C LYS A 88 3.15 -10.42 -22.48
N THR A 89 2.00 -10.24 -23.13
CA THR A 89 1.33 -8.94 -23.22
C THR A 89 0.74 -8.46 -21.89
N MET A 90 0.03 -9.32 -21.13
CA MET A 90 -0.56 -8.86 -19.85
C MET A 90 0.45 -8.96 -18.67
N ILE A 91 1.66 -9.54 -18.82
CA ILE A 91 2.69 -9.39 -17.76
C ILE A 91 3.22 -7.96 -17.80
N MET A 92 3.37 -7.35 -18.98
CA MET A 92 3.71 -5.93 -19.12
C MET A 92 2.66 -5.03 -18.45
N VAL A 93 1.37 -5.36 -18.56
CA VAL A 93 0.27 -4.62 -17.92
C VAL A 93 0.27 -4.73 -16.39
N ILE A 94 0.77 -5.82 -15.81
CA ILE A 94 0.87 -6.00 -14.35
C ILE A 94 2.22 -5.48 -13.82
N ALA A 95 3.29 -5.64 -14.59
CA ALA A 95 4.64 -5.20 -14.22
C ALA A 95 4.76 -3.68 -14.24
N LEU A 96 4.12 -3.00 -15.21
CA LEU A 96 4.14 -1.54 -15.30
C LEU A 96 3.59 -0.85 -14.04
N PRO A 97 2.37 -1.14 -13.55
CA PRO A 97 1.87 -0.55 -12.31
C PRO A 97 2.67 -0.98 -11.07
N ALA A 98 3.21 -2.21 -11.03
CA ALA A 98 4.07 -2.65 -9.94
C ALA A 98 5.39 -1.85 -9.87
N LEU A 99 6.03 -1.61 -11.02
CA LEU A 99 7.24 -0.80 -11.13
C LEU A 99 6.96 0.66 -10.75
N PHE A 100 5.88 1.24 -11.26
CA PHE A 100 5.46 2.59 -10.90
C PHE A 100 5.15 2.72 -9.41
N PHE A 101 4.56 1.70 -8.78
CA PHE A 101 4.30 1.71 -7.34
C PHE A 101 5.60 1.81 -6.53
N VAL A 102 6.62 0.99 -6.85
CA VAL A 102 7.91 1.03 -6.14
C VAL A 102 8.62 2.36 -6.39
N TRP A 103 8.65 2.83 -7.63
CA TRP A 103 9.23 4.13 -7.98
C TRP A 103 8.54 5.29 -7.25
N PHE A 104 7.21 5.24 -7.15
CA PHE A 104 6.39 6.23 -6.44
C PHE A 104 6.71 6.25 -4.95
N ILE A 105 6.81 5.09 -4.28
CA ILE A 105 7.20 5.01 -2.87
C ILE A 105 8.56 5.69 -2.64
N ILE A 106 9.55 5.47 -3.52
CA ILE A 106 10.88 6.08 -3.41
C ILE A 106 10.81 7.60 -3.59
N ALA A 107 10.08 8.07 -4.60
CA ALA A 107 9.89 9.50 -4.84
C ALA A 107 9.21 10.19 -3.64
N PHE A 108 8.15 9.58 -3.10
CA PHE A 108 7.43 10.07 -1.94
C PHE A 108 8.26 10.02 -0.65
N LEU A 109 9.11 9.01 -0.45
CA LEU A 109 10.01 8.97 0.69
C LEU A 109 11.05 10.09 0.61
N LYS A 110 11.59 10.35 -0.58
CA LYS A 110 12.57 11.43 -0.81
C LYS A 110 11.92 12.80 -0.61
N ASP A 111 10.75 13.02 -1.20
CA ASP A 111 10.01 14.29 -1.08
C ASP A 111 9.45 14.48 0.33
N GLY A 112 8.94 13.43 0.97
CA GLY A 112 8.51 13.43 2.37
C GLY A 112 9.64 13.72 3.35
N SER A 113 10.85 13.20 3.10
CA SER A 113 12.04 13.58 3.86
C SER A 113 12.40 15.06 3.66
N SER A 114 12.25 15.58 2.44
CA SER A 114 12.44 17.00 2.13
C SER A 114 11.41 17.87 2.86
N TYR A 115 10.13 17.49 2.82
CA TYR A 115 9.03 18.15 3.52
C TYR A 115 9.23 18.23 5.04
N LYS A 116 9.72 17.16 5.67
CA LYS A 116 10.09 17.19 7.09
C LYS A 116 11.21 18.16 7.39
N ASN A 117 12.21 18.25 6.51
CA ASN A 117 13.37 19.11 6.70
C ASN A 117 13.03 20.60 6.49
N LEU A 118 12.13 20.89 5.54
CA LEU A 118 11.62 22.23 5.28
C LEU A 118 10.79 22.74 6.47
N ARG A 119 9.88 21.93 7.02
CA ARG A 119 9.12 22.32 8.23
C ARG A 119 9.97 22.54 9.47
N ALA A 120 11.14 21.90 9.57
CA ALA A 120 12.08 22.13 10.65
C ALA A 120 12.86 23.45 10.50
N THR A 121 12.98 23.96 9.28
CA THR A 121 13.71 25.19 8.97
C THR A 121 12.83 26.44 9.04
N GLU A 122 11.55 26.33 8.65
CA GLU A 122 10.64 27.48 8.52
C GLU A 122 9.98 27.95 9.84
N ASP A 123 9.99 27.13 10.90
CA ASP A 123 9.18 27.38 12.11
C ASP A 123 9.98 27.07 13.41
N PRO A 124 11.01 27.88 13.76
CA PRO A 124 11.89 27.60 14.90
C PRO A 124 11.15 27.51 16.25
N TYR A 125 9.99 28.16 16.37
CA TYR A 125 9.15 28.14 17.57
C TYR A 125 8.50 26.76 17.86
N LYS A 126 8.22 25.94 16.83
CA LYS A 126 7.66 24.58 17.04
C LYS A 126 8.70 23.56 17.47
N VAL A 127 9.94 23.75 17.06
CA VAL A 127 11.05 22.86 17.43
C VAL A 127 11.33 22.98 18.93
N GLU A 128 11.22 24.17 19.51
CA GLU A 128 11.34 24.39 20.95
C GLU A 128 10.14 23.83 21.73
N LEU A 129 8.91 24.03 21.26
CA LEU A 129 7.72 23.48 21.91
C LEU A 129 7.71 21.94 21.97
N SER A 130 8.28 21.28 20.95
CA SER A 130 8.44 19.81 20.93
C SER A 130 9.51 19.28 21.89
N LYS A 131 10.43 20.15 22.34
CA LYS A 131 11.48 19.83 23.33
C LYS A 131 11.10 20.22 24.76
N GLN A 132 10.02 20.99 24.92
CA GLN A 132 9.46 21.31 26.23
C GLN A 132 8.73 20.05 26.76
N PRO A 133 9.02 19.58 27.98
CA PRO A 133 8.24 18.51 28.59
C PRO A 133 6.79 19.00 28.71
N MET A 134 5.85 18.24 28.16
CA MET A 134 4.42 18.62 28.17
C MET A 134 3.99 18.89 29.63
N PRO A 135 3.53 20.09 29.98
CA PRO A 135 2.87 20.29 31.27
C PRO A 135 1.61 19.43 31.26
N ALA A 136 1.37 18.73 32.37
CA ALA A 136 0.16 17.95 32.58
C ALA A 136 -1.06 18.83 32.26
N HIS A 137 -1.98 18.26 31.49
CA HIS A 137 -3.20 18.94 31.08
C HIS A 137 -4.03 19.23 32.34
N GLU A 138 -3.91 20.44 32.91
CA GLU A 138 -4.93 20.97 33.81
C GLU A 138 -6.07 21.51 32.95
N GLU A 139 -7.17 20.78 32.99
CA GLU A 139 -8.50 21.20 32.61
C GLU A 139 -8.88 22.44 33.43
N LYS A 140 -8.83 23.63 32.82
CA LYS A 140 -9.57 24.81 33.27
C LYS A 140 -10.35 25.42 32.12
N GLU A 141 -11.56 24.88 32.00
CA GLU A 141 -12.81 25.63 31.99
C GLU A 141 -12.72 27.17 31.85
N ASN A 142 -13.50 27.64 30.89
CA ASN A 142 -14.27 28.88 30.90
C ASN A 142 -13.72 30.17 30.25
N THR A 143 -14.62 30.67 29.39
CA THR A 143 -14.85 32.09 29.06
C THR A 143 -13.96 32.72 27.98
N HIS A 144 -14.40 32.56 26.72
CA HIS A 144 -14.21 33.61 25.71
C HIS A 144 -15.00 34.86 26.14
N GLU A 145 -14.41 35.68 27.02
CA GLU A 145 -14.90 37.02 27.33
C GLU A 145 -14.45 37.94 26.18
N VAL A 146 -15.38 38.31 25.30
CA VAL A 146 -15.16 39.33 24.28
C VAL A 146 -15.07 40.68 24.99
N LYS A 147 -13.89 41.32 24.96
CA LYS A 147 -13.69 42.73 25.36
C LYS A 147 -13.09 43.55 24.22
N PRO A 148 -13.46 44.85 24.11
CA PRO A 148 -13.55 45.57 22.85
C PRO A 148 -12.23 46.25 22.42
N ALA A 149 -12.12 46.53 21.13
CA ALA A 149 -10.94 47.09 20.47
C ALA A 149 -10.58 48.52 20.95
N PRO A 150 -9.28 48.85 21.15
CA PRO A 150 -8.85 50.22 21.32
C PRO A 150 -8.74 50.93 19.97
N GLU A 151 -9.57 51.95 19.82
CA GLU A 151 -9.67 52.91 18.73
C GLU A 151 -8.34 53.69 18.56
N SER A 152 -7.63 53.49 17.45
CA SER A 152 -6.44 54.29 17.10
C SER A 152 -6.23 54.53 15.60
N GLN A 153 -7.27 54.40 14.77
CA GLN A 153 -7.14 54.60 13.31
C GLN A 153 -8.28 55.37 12.63
N LYS A 154 -8.79 56.44 13.25
CA LYS A 154 -9.65 57.42 12.55
C LYS A 154 -9.27 58.90 12.79
N LEU A 155 -7.97 59.19 12.86
CA LEU A 155 -7.43 60.57 12.83
C LEU A 155 -6.81 60.98 11.48
N TYR A 156 -7.16 60.34 10.36
CA TYR A 156 -6.62 60.71 9.04
C TYR A 156 -7.63 60.58 7.89
N ASN A 157 -8.89 60.93 8.09
CA ASN A 157 -9.82 61.24 7.00
C ASN A 157 -10.68 62.44 7.40
N LEU A 158 -10.70 63.44 6.51
CA LEU A 158 -11.39 64.74 6.58
C LEU A 158 -12.79 64.73 7.22
#